data_AF-A0A8H4JKJ3-F1
#
_entry.id   AF-A0A8H4JKJ3-F1
#
_cell.length_a   1.000
_cell.length_b   1.000
_cell.length_c   1.000
_cell.angle_alpha   90.00
_cell.angle_beta   90.00
_cell.angle_gamma   90.00
#
_symmetry.space_group_name_H-M   'P 1'
#
loop_
_entity.id
_entity.type
_entity.pdbx_description
1 polymer ?
#
loop_
_entity_poly.entity_id
_entity_poly.type
_entity_poly.pdbx_seq_one_letter_code
_entity_poly.pdbx_strand_id
1 'polypeptide(L)'
;MNSSVECYLVSRTEDAPNSRLPIVVYRDVLPQPRTEETATTSLTTHRWEKRGTWGHIAIRHFHPNSHECYGIFQGSSTLLLGKIQKGEGVEVAVKAGDVVVLPAGTAHSSLESSSDYRYIGVYPKGCPKWRNEMGKKSPSLFLDTIDEVEMPEDDPVYGPNGPLPKLWNQTPRSKL
;
A
#
# COMPACT_ATOMS: atom_id res chain seq x y z
N MET A 1 -6.09 -13.86 19.08
CA MET A 1 -6.57 -12.62 18.43
C MET A 1 -6.81 -12.96 16.97
N ASN A 2 -8.03 -12.81 16.47
CA ASN A 2 -8.33 -13.06 15.06
C ASN A 2 -7.85 -11.84 14.26
N SER A 3 -6.68 -11.92 13.66
CA SER A 3 -6.24 -10.98 12.64
C SER A 3 -7.18 -11.10 11.44
N SER A 4 -7.87 -10.01 11.07
CA SER A 4 -8.68 -9.95 9.85
C SER A 4 -7.88 -9.35 8.70
N VAL A 5 -8.13 -9.86 7.50
CA VAL A 5 -7.57 -9.34 6.25
C VAL A 5 -8.73 -8.79 5.44
N GLU A 6 -8.67 -7.51 5.10
CA GLU A 6 -9.65 -6.80 4.30
C GLU A 6 -9.06 -6.49 2.92
N CYS A 7 -9.91 -6.50 1.89
CA CYS A 7 -9.52 -6.21 0.51
C CYS A 7 -10.38 -5.08 -0.05
N TYR A 8 -9.75 -4.10 -0.66
CA TYR A 8 -10.40 -2.98 -1.32
C TYR A 8 -10.01 -2.93 -2.78
N LEU A 9 -11.00 -2.96 -3.67
CA LEU A 9 -10.80 -2.74 -5.10
C LEU A 9 -11.25 -1.32 -5.43
N VAL A 10 -10.40 -0.60 -6.15
CA VAL A 10 -10.66 0.77 -6.60
C VAL A 10 -10.57 0.82 -8.12
N SER A 11 -11.60 1.36 -8.75
CA SER A 11 -11.68 1.45 -10.21
C SER A 11 -10.75 2.53 -10.73
N ARG A 12 -10.24 2.36 -11.96
CA ARG A 12 -9.51 3.43 -12.66
C ARG A 12 -10.34 4.72 -12.72
N THR A 13 -9.68 5.85 -12.51
CA THR A 13 -10.28 7.19 -12.64
C THR A 13 -9.63 7.98 -13.79
N GLU A 14 -10.07 9.22 -14.00
CA GLU A 14 -9.45 10.14 -14.97
C GLU A 14 -8.04 10.58 -14.57
N ASP A 15 -7.65 10.44 -13.31
CA ASP A 15 -6.41 10.98 -12.75
C ASP A 15 -5.54 9.95 -12.02
N ALA A 16 -6.02 8.72 -11.86
CA ALA A 16 -5.27 7.60 -11.32
C ALA A 16 -5.54 6.31 -12.13
N PRO A 17 -4.50 5.56 -12.51
CA PRO A 17 -4.68 4.28 -13.18
C PRO A 17 -5.32 3.26 -12.23
N ASN A 18 -5.01 3.36 -10.93
CA ASN A 18 -5.33 2.36 -9.91
C ASN A 18 -4.84 0.97 -10.33
N SER A 19 -5.28 -0.07 -9.62
CA SER A 19 -4.83 -1.42 -9.87
C SER A 19 -6.00 -2.38 -9.91
N ARG A 20 -5.85 -3.40 -10.77
CA ARG A 20 -6.72 -4.58 -10.74
C ARG A 20 -6.46 -5.47 -9.52
N LEU A 21 -5.29 -5.32 -8.89
CA LEU A 21 -4.96 -6.00 -7.65
C LEU A 21 -5.70 -5.31 -6.49
N PRO A 22 -6.21 -6.07 -5.51
CA PRO A 22 -6.81 -5.47 -4.33
C PRO A 22 -5.74 -4.82 -3.45
N ILE A 23 -6.08 -3.67 -2.88
CA ILE A 23 -5.40 -3.12 -1.72
C ILE A 23 -5.70 -4.04 -0.54
N VAL A 24 -4.69 -4.44 0.22
CA VAL A 24 -4.84 -5.40 1.32
C VAL A 24 -4.57 -4.70 2.64
N VAL A 25 -5.50 -4.80 3.58
CA VAL A 25 -5.36 -4.25 4.94
C VAL A 25 -5.38 -5.39 5.95
N TYR A 26 -4.29 -5.54 6.67
CA TYR A 26 -4.15 -6.49 7.77
C TYR A 26 -4.43 -5.76 9.07
N ARG A 27 -5.40 -6.25 9.84
CA ARG A 27 -5.80 -5.63 11.09
C ARG A 27 -5.02 -6.17 12.27
N ASP A 28 -4.41 -5.26 13.01
CA ASP A 28 -3.77 -5.50 14.31
C ASP A 28 -2.69 -6.61 14.30
N VAL A 29 -1.87 -6.65 13.24
CA VAL A 29 -0.87 -7.71 13.01
C VAL A 29 0.54 -7.34 13.45
N LEU A 30 0.85 -6.06 13.65
CA LEU A 30 2.18 -5.67 14.11
C LEU A 30 2.41 -6.12 15.57
N PRO A 31 3.58 -6.70 15.87
CA PRO A 31 3.91 -7.18 17.21
C PRO A 31 3.98 -6.05 18.24
N GLN A 32 3.75 -6.43 19.50
CA GLN A 32 3.98 -5.56 20.65
C GLN A 32 5.42 -5.74 21.18
N PRO A 33 6.07 -4.69 21.70
CA PRO A 33 5.61 -3.30 21.73
C PRO A 33 5.62 -2.66 20.34
N ARG A 34 4.59 -1.87 20.02
CA ARG A 34 4.48 -1.16 18.72
C ARG A 34 5.43 0.03 18.67
N THR A 35 6.65 -0.24 18.20
CA THR A 35 7.70 0.76 17.94
C THR A 35 8.12 0.71 16.48
N GLU A 36 8.79 1.77 16.00
CA GLU A 36 9.37 1.79 14.65
C GLU A 36 10.32 0.59 14.42
N GLU A 37 11.14 0.24 15.41
CA GLU A 37 12.08 -0.88 15.36
C GLU A 37 11.38 -2.24 15.24
N THR A 38 10.36 -2.49 16.08
CA THR A 38 9.62 -3.76 16.08
C THR A 38 8.82 -3.91 14.79
N ALA A 39 8.20 -2.83 14.30
CA ALA A 39 7.52 -2.83 13.01
C ALA A 39 8.48 -3.06 11.85
N THR A 40 9.67 -2.42 11.87
CA THR A 40 10.71 -2.60 10.85
C THR A 40 11.13 -4.05 10.80
N THR A 41 11.55 -4.61 11.94
CA THR A 41 11.99 -6.00 12.04
C THR A 41 10.93 -6.97 11.51
N SER A 42 9.68 -6.80 11.95
CA SER A 42 8.57 -7.64 11.51
C SER A 42 8.38 -7.59 9.99
N LEU A 43 8.28 -6.39 9.41
CA LEU A 43 7.94 -6.21 8.00
C LEU A 43 9.12 -6.36 7.06
N THR A 44 10.36 -6.40 7.53
CA THR A 44 11.55 -6.66 6.70
C THR A 44 12.08 -8.09 6.83
N THR A 45 11.36 -8.97 7.54
CA THR A 45 11.74 -10.40 7.67
C THR A 45 11.57 -11.16 6.34
N HIS A 46 10.71 -10.67 5.42
CA HIS A 46 10.25 -11.42 4.26
C HIS A 46 10.54 -10.75 2.90
N ARG A 47 11.80 -10.49 2.55
CA ARG A 47 12.15 -9.88 1.23
C ARG A 47 11.43 -8.55 0.96
N TRP A 48 11.19 -7.80 2.02
CA TRP A 48 10.77 -6.40 1.99
C TRP A 48 11.82 -5.55 2.69
N GLU A 49 11.98 -4.32 2.25
CA GLU A 49 13.00 -3.39 2.76
C GLU A 49 12.35 -2.08 3.18
N LYS A 50 12.63 -1.63 4.40
CA LYS A 50 12.23 -0.31 4.87
C LYS A 50 12.98 0.76 4.09
N ARG A 51 12.25 1.76 3.59
CA ARG A 51 12.83 2.90 2.87
C ARG A 51 12.55 4.25 3.51
N GLY A 52 11.76 4.28 4.57
CA GLY A 52 11.55 5.49 5.34
C GLY A 52 10.50 5.33 6.42
N THR A 53 10.31 6.43 7.12
CA THR A 53 9.30 6.58 8.16
C THR A 53 8.62 7.92 7.95
N TRP A 54 7.30 7.89 7.96
CA TRP A 54 6.48 9.05 7.64
C TRP A 54 5.38 9.23 8.68
N GLY A 55 4.70 10.37 8.58
CA GLY A 55 3.46 10.65 9.29
C GLY A 55 2.38 11.03 8.29
N HIS A 56 1.53 11.99 8.64
CA HIS A 56 0.46 12.46 7.75
C HIS A 56 0.99 12.97 6.39
N ILE A 57 0.49 12.40 5.27
CA ILE A 57 0.77 12.88 3.91
C ILE A 57 -0.57 13.21 3.22
N ALA A 58 -0.93 14.50 3.20
CA ALA A 58 -2.15 14.99 2.55
C ALA A 58 -2.09 14.97 1.01
N ILE A 59 -0.87 14.90 0.45
CA ILE A 59 -0.66 14.98 -0.99
C ILE A 59 -1.13 13.68 -1.63
N ARG A 60 -2.18 13.76 -2.45
CA ARG A 60 -2.72 12.63 -3.21
C ARG A 60 -1.79 12.28 -4.36
N HIS A 61 -1.33 11.04 -4.36
CA HIS A 61 -0.36 10.55 -5.34
C HIS A 61 -0.52 9.05 -5.56
N PHE A 62 0.14 8.52 -6.60
CA PHE A 62 0.36 7.09 -6.77
C PHE A 62 1.81 6.79 -7.17
N HIS A 63 2.21 5.53 -6.99
CA HIS A 63 3.49 5.00 -7.45
C HIS A 63 3.27 4.11 -8.68
N PRO A 64 3.68 4.53 -9.89
CA PRO A 64 3.48 3.70 -11.08
C PRO A 64 4.45 2.51 -11.15
N ASN A 65 5.57 2.55 -10.43
CA ASN A 65 6.71 1.64 -10.66
C ASN A 65 7.08 0.77 -9.45
N SER A 66 6.24 0.74 -8.41
CA SER A 66 6.52 -0.03 -7.19
C SER A 66 5.24 -0.32 -6.43
N HIS A 67 5.14 -1.52 -5.87
CA HIS A 67 4.23 -1.79 -4.76
C HIS A 67 4.76 -1.14 -3.49
N GLU A 68 3.87 -0.82 -2.55
CA GLU A 68 4.21 -0.21 -1.28
C GLU A 68 3.47 -0.90 -0.14
N CYS A 69 4.08 -0.94 1.04
CA CYS A 69 3.45 -1.47 2.24
C CYS A 69 3.72 -0.54 3.43
N TYR A 70 2.66 -0.14 4.13
CA TYR A 70 2.71 0.63 5.37
C TYR A 70 2.67 -0.28 6.59
N GLY A 71 3.54 -0.05 7.56
CA GLY A 71 3.41 -0.58 8.92
C GLY A 71 3.13 0.55 9.90
N ILE A 72 1.90 0.65 10.38
CA ILE A 72 1.47 1.74 11.26
C ILE A 72 1.79 1.35 12.70
N PHE A 73 2.82 1.97 13.28
CA PHE A 73 3.25 1.63 14.63
C PHE A 73 2.75 2.63 15.68
N GLN A 74 2.24 3.80 15.28
CA GLN A 74 1.79 4.84 16.20
C GLN A 74 0.60 5.64 15.64
N GLY A 75 -0.31 6.03 16.51
CA GLY A 75 -1.47 6.88 16.18
C GLY A 75 -2.50 6.22 15.26
N SER A 76 -3.24 7.04 14.54
CA SER A 76 -4.26 6.62 13.56
C SER A 76 -4.41 7.62 12.42
N SER A 77 -4.99 7.16 11.30
CA SER A 77 -5.32 7.99 10.15
C SER A 77 -6.54 7.46 9.43
N THR A 78 -7.26 8.34 8.72
CA THR A 78 -8.13 7.93 7.61
C THR A 78 -7.37 8.09 6.31
N LEU A 79 -7.16 6.99 5.60
CA LEU A 79 -6.58 6.99 4.25
C LEU A 79 -7.68 7.17 3.22
N LEU A 80 -7.45 8.00 2.21
CA LEU A 80 -8.25 8.01 0.99
C LEU A 80 -7.53 7.16 -0.05
N LEU A 81 -8.24 6.20 -0.64
CA LEU A 81 -7.71 5.28 -1.64
C LEU A 81 -8.49 5.42 -2.96
N GLY A 82 -7.80 5.34 -4.09
CA GLY A 82 -8.41 5.23 -5.42
C GLY A 82 -8.69 6.53 -6.17
N LYS A 83 -8.46 7.72 -5.58
CA LYS A 83 -8.67 8.99 -6.30
C LYS A 83 -7.65 10.07 -5.95
N ILE A 84 -7.38 10.97 -6.91
CA ILE A 84 -6.62 12.20 -6.67
C ILE A 84 -7.56 13.41 -6.60
N GLN A 85 -8.27 13.75 -7.66
CA GLN A 85 -9.21 14.88 -7.71
C GLN A 85 -10.60 14.41 -8.14
N LYS A 86 -10.66 13.53 -9.13
CA LYS A 86 -11.88 13.08 -9.80
C LYS A 86 -12.18 11.62 -9.50
N GLY A 87 -13.46 11.27 -9.62
CA GLY A 87 -13.95 9.91 -9.40
C GLY A 87 -14.20 9.58 -7.93
N GLU A 88 -14.57 8.33 -7.72
CA GLU A 88 -14.87 7.77 -6.40
C GLU A 88 -13.60 7.21 -5.77
N GLY A 89 -13.54 7.30 -4.45
CA GLY A 89 -12.44 6.76 -3.66
C GLY A 89 -13.00 6.22 -2.36
N VAL A 90 -12.24 5.34 -1.74
CA VAL A 90 -12.64 4.66 -0.51
C VAL A 90 -11.86 5.25 0.65
N GLU A 91 -12.57 5.61 1.71
CA GLU A 91 -11.97 6.04 2.96
C GLU A 91 -11.78 4.84 3.88
N VAL A 92 -10.56 4.63 4.34
CA VAL A 92 -10.19 3.50 5.20
C VAL A 92 -9.53 4.04 6.46
N ALA A 93 -10.19 3.85 7.60
CA ALA A 93 -9.60 4.11 8.90
C ALA A 93 -8.52 3.07 9.19
N VAL A 94 -7.36 3.52 9.65
CA VAL A 94 -6.20 2.70 10.01
C VAL A 94 -5.60 3.19 11.33
N LYS A 95 -5.00 2.27 12.09
CA LYS A 95 -4.43 2.58 13.41
C LYS A 95 -3.16 1.80 13.69
N ALA A 96 -2.46 2.18 14.76
CA ALA A 96 -1.32 1.43 15.27
C ALA A 96 -1.64 -0.07 15.40
N GLY A 97 -0.84 -0.91 14.75
CA GLY A 97 -1.08 -2.35 14.64
C GLY A 97 -1.41 -2.80 13.21
N ASP A 98 -2.01 -1.93 12.41
CA ASP A 98 -2.44 -2.26 11.06
C ASP A 98 -1.29 -2.21 10.05
N VAL A 99 -1.40 -3.03 9.01
CA VAL A 99 -0.50 -3.04 7.84
C VAL A 99 -1.33 -2.87 6.58
N VAL A 100 -0.88 -2.02 5.66
CA VAL A 100 -1.61 -1.73 4.40
C VAL A 100 -0.68 -1.99 3.23
N VAL A 101 -1.06 -2.85 2.29
CA VAL A 101 -0.30 -3.11 1.06
C VAL A 101 -1.03 -2.50 -0.12
N LEU A 102 -0.34 -1.59 -0.81
CA LEU A 102 -0.82 -0.79 -1.94
C LEU A 102 -0.19 -1.31 -3.23
N PRO A 103 -0.99 -1.85 -4.16
CA PRO A 103 -0.54 -2.15 -5.51
C PRO A 103 -0.02 -0.90 -6.25
N ALA A 104 0.93 -1.08 -7.17
CA ALA A 104 1.37 -0.01 -8.05
C ALA A 104 0.18 0.59 -8.80
N GLY A 105 0.20 1.92 -8.98
CA GLY A 105 -0.88 2.70 -9.59
C GLY A 105 -1.98 3.16 -8.64
N THR A 106 -2.06 2.61 -7.42
CA THR A 106 -3.08 2.98 -6.44
C THR A 106 -2.90 4.42 -5.97
N ALA A 107 -3.87 5.29 -6.24
CA ALA A 107 -3.89 6.63 -5.66
C ALA A 107 -4.19 6.57 -4.17
N HIS A 108 -3.42 7.31 -3.35
CA HIS A 108 -3.62 7.33 -1.92
C HIS A 108 -3.13 8.63 -1.25
N SER A 109 -3.70 8.94 -0.07
CA SER A 109 -3.28 10.02 0.84
C SER A 109 -3.87 9.84 2.23
N SER A 110 -3.33 10.54 3.23
CA SER A 110 -4.02 10.78 4.51
C SER A 110 -5.04 11.91 4.38
N LEU A 111 -6.22 11.76 4.98
CA LEU A 111 -7.23 12.83 5.10
C LEU A 111 -7.17 13.50 6.46
N GLU A 112 -7.23 12.69 7.50
CA GLU A 112 -7.17 13.10 8.89
C GLU A 112 -6.30 12.11 9.65
N SER A 113 -5.48 12.59 10.58
CA SER A 113 -4.60 11.76 11.38
C SER A 113 -4.51 12.30 12.81
N SER A 114 -4.27 11.40 13.77
CA SER A 114 -3.83 11.82 15.09
C SER A 114 -2.49 12.56 14.99
N SER A 115 -2.20 13.44 15.96
CA SER A 115 -0.99 14.26 15.96
C SER A 115 0.31 13.44 16.03
N ASP A 116 0.21 12.19 16.49
CA ASP A 116 1.31 11.26 16.67
C ASP A 116 1.34 10.14 15.62
N TYR A 117 0.51 10.22 14.57
CA TYR A 117 0.44 9.21 13.52
C TYR A 117 1.78 9.02 12.83
N ARG A 118 2.31 7.79 12.90
CA ARG A 118 3.56 7.38 12.25
C ARG A 118 3.46 5.97 11.70
N TYR A 119 4.05 5.80 10.53
CA TYR A 119 4.19 4.51 9.88
C TYR A 119 5.56 4.39 9.20
N ILE A 120 6.03 3.15 9.06
CA ILE A 120 7.13 2.84 8.16
C ILE A 120 6.58 2.49 6.78
N GLY A 121 7.30 2.85 5.73
CA GLY A 121 7.03 2.32 4.40
C GLY A 121 8.11 1.32 4.01
N VAL A 122 7.67 0.11 3.71
CA VAL A 122 8.48 -1.00 3.23
C VAL A 122 8.08 -1.31 1.79
N TYR A 123 9.05 -1.75 1.00
CA TYR A 123 8.89 -2.01 -0.43
C TYR A 123 9.50 -3.38 -0.75
N PRO A 124 9.03 -4.08 -1.82
CA PRO A 124 9.63 -5.35 -2.22
C PRO A 124 11.14 -5.18 -2.45
N LYS A 125 11.93 -6.12 -1.95
CA LYS A 125 13.38 -6.09 -2.07
C LYS A 125 13.80 -6.05 -3.55
N GLY A 126 14.75 -5.18 -3.88
CA GLY A 126 15.25 -5.03 -5.24
C GLY A 126 14.38 -4.17 -6.17
N CYS A 127 13.18 -3.75 -5.75
CA CYS A 127 12.35 -2.87 -6.57
C CYS A 127 13.04 -1.50 -6.79
N PRO A 128 12.78 -0.79 -7.89
CA PRO A 128 13.36 0.53 -8.11
C PRO A 128 12.91 1.53 -7.04
N LYS A 129 13.58 2.69 -6.96
CA LYS A 129 13.07 3.80 -6.14
C LYS A 129 11.68 4.21 -6.65
N TRP A 130 10.73 4.41 -5.74
CA TRP A 130 9.37 4.79 -6.09
C TRP A 130 9.34 6.16 -6.77
N ARG A 131 8.41 6.32 -7.70
CA ARG A 131 8.05 7.60 -8.32
C ARG A 131 6.74 8.11 -7.74
N ASN A 132 6.58 9.44 -7.67
CA ASN A 132 5.32 10.05 -7.24
C ASN A 132 4.66 10.73 -8.44
N GLU A 133 3.45 10.27 -8.78
CA GLU A 133 2.63 10.92 -9.80
C GLU A 133 1.40 11.56 -9.13
N MET A 134 1.17 12.83 -9.44
CA MET A 134 0.17 13.69 -8.79
C MET A 134 -1.10 13.87 -9.64
N GLY A 135 -1.38 12.95 -10.57
CA GLY A 135 -2.57 12.98 -11.44
C GLY A 135 -2.59 14.10 -12.49
N LYS A 136 -1.43 14.68 -12.83
CA LYS A 136 -1.33 15.75 -13.86
C LYS A 136 -1.26 15.24 -15.29
N LYS A 137 -1.03 13.94 -15.47
CA LYS A 137 -0.85 13.26 -16.76
C LYS A 137 -1.97 12.22 -16.93
N SER A 138 -2.29 11.88 -18.17
CA SER A 138 -3.25 10.80 -18.45
C SER A 138 -2.81 9.51 -17.74
N PRO A 139 -3.71 8.83 -17.00
CA PRO A 139 -3.45 7.53 -16.38
C PRO A 139 -2.97 6.46 -17.37
N SER A 140 -3.37 6.56 -18.64
CA SER A 140 -2.99 5.60 -19.67
C SER A 140 -1.47 5.53 -19.89
N LEU A 141 -0.74 6.60 -19.61
CA LEU A 141 0.71 6.67 -19.79
C LEU A 141 1.50 5.82 -18.78
N PHE A 142 0.83 5.27 -17.77
CA PHE A 142 1.48 4.50 -16.70
C PHE A 142 1.11 3.02 -16.70
N LEU A 143 0.17 2.59 -17.56
CA LEU A 143 -0.37 1.23 -17.53
C LEU A 143 0.73 0.19 -17.78
N ASP A 144 1.57 0.40 -18.80
CA ASP A 144 2.68 -0.52 -19.11
C ASP A 144 3.68 -0.58 -17.94
N THR A 145 4.05 0.58 -17.39
CA THR A 145 4.95 0.63 -16.21
C THR A 145 4.37 -0.11 -15.01
N ILE A 146 3.06 -0.01 -14.77
CA ILE A 146 2.38 -0.69 -13.67
C ILE A 146 2.32 -2.19 -13.92
N ASP A 147 2.04 -2.62 -15.15
CA ASP A 147 1.95 -4.03 -15.53
C ASP A 147 3.32 -4.74 -15.51
N GLU A 148 4.41 -3.98 -15.66
CA GLU A 148 5.80 -4.44 -15.53
C GLU A 148 6.28 -4.55 -14.06
N VAL A 149 5.53 -4.02 -13.08
CA VAL A 149 5.93 -4.14 -11.66
C VAL A 149 5.89 -5.61 -11.24
N GLU A 150 7.03 -6.11 -10.79
CA GLU A 150 7.16 -7.47 -10.31
C GLU A 150 6.30 -7.70 -9.06
N MET A 151 5.60 -8.83 -9.02
CA MET A 151 4.82 -9.21 -7.85
C MET A 151 5.78 -9.54 -6.70
N PRO A 152 5.45 -9.13 -5.46
CA PRO A 152 6.22 -9.54 -4.31
C PRO A 152 6.13 -11.06 -4.16
N GLU A 153 7.28 -11.69 -3.97
CA GLU A 153 7.35 -13.14 -3.81
C GLU A 153 6.81 -13.60 -2.45
N ASP A 154 6.94 -12.78 -1.41
CA ASP A 154 6.45 -13.04 -0.05
C ASP A 154 5.44 -11.98 0.41
N ASP A 155 4.51 -12.42 1.25
CA ASP A 155 3.68 -11.53 2.06
C ASP A 155 4.54 -10.81 3.12
N PRO A 156 4.43 -9.48 3.28
CA PRO A 156 5.25 -8.74 4.25
C PRO A 156 4.94 -9.10 5.71
N VAL A 157 3.75 -9.63 6.01
CA VAL A 157 3.30 -9.98 7.36
C VAL A 157 3.52 -11.45 7.67
N TYR A 158 3.18 -12.35 6.73
CA TYR A 158 3.15 -13.79 6.97
C TYR A 158 4.08 -14.61 6.07
N GLY A 159 4.94 -13.96 5.28
CA GLY A 159 5.94 -14.60 4.45
C GLY A 159 5.37 -15.41 3.28
N PRO A 160 6.05 -16.49 2.84
CA PRO A 160 5.69 -17.23 1.62
C PRO A 160 4.26 -17.80 1.59
N ASN A 161 3.68 -18.06 2.77
CA ASN A 161 2.36 -18.69 2.90
C ASN A 161 1.23 -17.69 3.19
N GLY A 162 1.56 -16.40 3.26
CA GLY A 162 0.58 -15.34 3.52
C GLY A 162 -0.48 -15.21 2.42
N PRO A 163 -1.55 -14.45 2.71
CA PRO A 163 -2.63 -14.23 1.76
C PRO A 163 -2.23 -13.38 0.55
N LEU A 164 -1.25 -12.46 0.65
CA LEU A 164 -0.93 -11.50 -0.42
C LEU A 164 -0.66 -12.18 -1.78
N PRO A 165 0.26 -13.16 -1.90
CA PRO A 165 0.56 -13.76 -3.19
C PRO A 165 -0.65 -14.52 -3.77
N LYS A 166 -1.50 -15.10 -2.91
CA LYS A 166 -2.72 -15.80 -3.34
C LYS A 166 -3.75 -14.82 -3.89
N LEU A 167 -3.98 -13.73 -3.16
CA LEU A 167 -4.91 -12.66 -3.57
C LEU A 167 -4.48 -11.99 -4.87
N TRP A 168 -3.17 -11.80 -5.08
CA TRP A 168 -2.67 -11.11 -6.27
C TRP A 168 -2.45 -12.02 -7.49
N ASN A 169 -2.22 -13.33 -7.29
CA ASN A 169 -2.10 -14.30 -8.41
C ASN A 169 -3.45 -14.79 -8.95
N GLN A 170 -4.53 -14.71 -8.17
CA GLN A 170 -5.88 -15.07 -8.63
C GLN A 170 -6.51 -14.00 -9.54
N THR A 171 -5.91 -12.80 -9.60
CA THR A 171 -6.39 -11.70 -10.43
C THR A 171 -5.86 -11.86 -11.87
N PRO A 172 -6.73 -12.01 -12.89
CA PRO A 172 -6.29 -12.21 -14.27
C PRO A 172 -5.44 -11.05 -14.78
N ARG A 173 -4.23 -11.33 -15.29
CA ARG A 173 -3.46 -10.40 -16.12
C ARG A 173 -3.88 -10.59 -17.58
N SER A 174 -4.99 -9.98 -18.01
CA SER A 174 -5.27 -9.91 -19.45
C SER A 174 -4.34 -8.88 -20.08
N LYS A 175 -3.58 -9.27 -21.11
CA LYS A 175 -3.01 -8.32 -22.06
C LYS A 175 -4.18 -7.54 -22.66
N LEU A 176 -4.28 -6.25 -22.38
CA LEU A 176 -5.14 -5.33 -23.13
C LEU A 176 -4.37 -4.81 -24.34
#